data_AF-A0A5D4IMM0-F1
#
_entry.id   AF-A0A5D4IMM0-F1
#
_cell.length_a   1.000
_cell.length_b   1.000
_cell.length_c   1.000
_cell.angle_alpha   90.00
_cell.angle_beta   90.00
_cell.angle_gamma   90.00
#
_symmetry.space_group_name_H-M   'P 1'
#
loop_
_entity.id
_entity.type
_entity.pdbx_description
1 polymer ?
#
loop_
_entity_poly.entity_id
_entity_poly.type
_entity_poly.pdbx_seq_one_letter_code
_entity_poly.pdbx_strand_id
1 'polypeptide(L)'
;MGVLKGRTEQANEFALWLREITKGVTVRTLEEHFPYGKSSWSEFRDGSRLPRHQLVEQVTARYLREPAMRAHQLARGKRLLTDAHQAARDLERDGVHTMPLPGPRPAGSDPMAEAYLRLDDARLMQIEAMKQLAASERRREKLEDMVSVLEERCTLLEHERDQAREDAQAELQHELQMSTEYRRQADEKLEHARRAEKRAYELRLAAEKQVTRERIALRRMDQEGADVPPATAPHSVAQNLDLPPLDQIHRILEVVQEQLDTQDDELNDLDQQIDLGSRQHVGEEALRTIQGHVIEHHISANREDVREQGQDNPRKLLTSDDKKRRADDSRVRRPKQTPDTLDGQSQELVRGLETATTPAALSTALARLRRRTGQNTIRDLTQAAFPGRLKDDLVLMTVIRWIDGEVLPDTWLHLKNLVRAMGATDQEVEAFHRAYTRTVDARLPTLSSQDLSDLETEPRPGTRLLARQRDLIMAVLGPCLVILLVSAYTAGLRADPLPSAAKVVGYGASVLLVCIAVLRSAVRRAKTEERYESDSALRIRLITTLAALPAGLVTPWIFDAVGQWAAALVGLL
;
A
#
# COMPACT_ATOMS: atom_id res chain seq x y z
N MET A 1 -13.49 -14.32 -34.43
CA MET A 1 -12.76 -13.11 -34.90
C MET A 1 -12.69 -13.18 -36.42
N GLY A 2 -12.94 -12.09 -37.14
CA GLY A 2 -12.94 -12.08 -38.61
C GLY A 2 -11.53 -12.24 -39.21
N VAL A 3 -11.46 -12.77 -40.43
CA VAL A 3 -10.24 -12.84 -41.25
C VAL A 3 -9.68 -11.44 -41.46
N LEU A 4 -8.34 -11.29 -41.42
CA LEU A 4 -7.67 -10.02 -41.67
C LEU A 4 -7.82 -9.61 -43.14
N LYS A 5 -8.09 -8.33 -43.41
CA LYS A 5 -8.42 -7.77 -44.73
C LYS A 5 -7.48 -6.62 -45.12
N GLY A 6 -6.30 -6.52 -44.52
CA GLY A 6 -5.31 -5.53 -44.88
C GLY A 6 -4.76 -5.77 -46.28
N ARG A 7 -4.49 -4.67 -46.99
CA ARG A 7 -3.91 -4.68 -48.35
C ARG A 7 -2.44 -5.11 -48.37
N THR A 8 -1.75 -5.01 -47.24
CA THR A 8 -0.35 -5.38 -47.05
C THR A 8 -0.22 -6.23 -45.78
N GLU A 9 0.85 -7.03 -45.70
CA GLU A 9 1.12 -7.85 -44.50
C GLU A 9 1.36 -6.97 -43.27
N GLN A 10 2.03 -5.82 -43.44
CA GLN A 10 2.30 -4.86 -42.37
C GLN A 10 1.00 -4.26 -41.81
N ALA A 11 -0.02 -4.03 -42.65
CA ALA A 11 -1.33 -3.59 -42.17
C ALA A 11 -2.03 -4.68 -41.34
N ASN A 12 -1.87 -5.95 -41.72
CA ASN A 12 -2.38 -7.09 -40.97
C ASN A 12 -1.68 -7.26 -39.62
N GLU A 13 -0.36 -7.07 -39.57
CA GLU A 13 0.42 -7.08 -38.31
C GLU A 13 -0.02 -5.97 -37.35
N PHE A 14 -0.21 -4.76 -37.87
CA PHE A 14 -0.74 -3.64 -37.06
C PHE A 14 -2.14 -3.95 -36.53
N ALA A 15 -3.01 -4.54 -37.34
CA ALA A 15 -4.35 -4.94 -36.94
C ALA A 15 -4.35 -6.01 -35.84
N LEU A 16 -3.46 -7.01 -35.92
CA LEU A 16 -3.26 -8.01 -34.89
C LEU A 16 -2.80 -7.39 -33.56
N TRP A 17 -1.82 -6.49 -33.62
CA TRP A 17 -1.36 -5.75 -32.45
C TRP A 17 -2.50 -4.94 -31.81
N LEU A 18 -3.31 -4.26 -32.61
CA LEU A 18 -4.46 -3.50 -32.13
C LEU A 18 -5.53 -4.41 -31.49
N ARG A 19 -5.75 -5.60 -32.05
CA ARG A 19 -6.65 -6.62 -31.47
C ARG A 19 -6.15 -7.13 -30.11
N GLU A 20 -4.84 -7.30 -29.94
CA GLU A 20 -4.26 -7.78 -28.68
C GLU A 20 -4.39 -6.73 -27.57
N ILE A 21 -4.10 -5.46 -27.84
CA ILE A 21 -4.25 -4.38 -26.83
C ILE A 21 -5.72 -4.12 -26.49
N THR A 22 -6.63 -4.37 -27.42
CA THR A 22 -8.08 -4.23 -27.21
C THR A 22 -8.77 -5.57 -26.94
N LYS A 23 -8.03 -6.58 -26.47
CA LYS A 23 -8.56 -7.91 -26.14
C LYS A 23 -9.63 -7.80 -25.05
N GLY A 24 -10.76 -8.45 -25.27
CA GLY A 24 -11.94 -8.36 -24.38
C GLY A 24 -12.79 -7.10 -24.56
N VAL A 25 -12.37 -6.13 -25.37
CA VAL A 25 -13.13 -4.90 -25.62
C VAL A 25 -13.96 -5.03 -26.91
N THR A 26 -15.27 -4.78 -26.80
CA THR A 26 -16.17 -4.79 -27.96
C THR A 26 -16.02 -3.53 -28.82
N VAL A 27 -16.38 -3.61 -30.11
CA VAL A 27 -16.33 -2.45 -31.02
C VAL A 27 -17.22 -1.30 -30.54
N ARG A 28 -18.37 -1.61 -29.92
CA ARG A 28 -19.27 -0.61 -29.34
C ARG A 28 -18.62 0.15 -28.19
N THR A 29 -17.91 -0.55 -27.31
CA THR A 29 -17.14 0.07 -26.22
C THR A 29 -16.01 0.94 -26.74
N LEU A 30 -15.37 0.57 -27.86
CA LEU A 30 -14.34 1.39 -28.51
C LEU A 30 -14.93 2.68 -29.11
N GLU A 31 -16.12 2.62 -29.70
CA GLU A 31 -16.86 3.78 -30.20
C GLU A 31 -17.27 4.75 -29.08
N GLU A 32 -17.67 4.23 -27.92
CA GLU A 32 -17.98 5.08 -26.75
C GLU A 32 -16.73 5.78 -26.18
N HIS A 33 -15.56 5.13 -26.27
CA HIS A 33 -14.32 5.64 -25.69
C HIS A 33 -13.53 6.59 -26.59
N PHE A 34 -13.75 6.55 -27.91
CA PHE A 34 -13.00 7.34 -28.88
C PHE A 34 -13.92 7.85 -30.00
N PRO A 35 -13.65 9.04 -30.59
CA PRO A 35 -14.54 9.69 -31.57
C PRO A 35 -14.45 9.06 -32.97
N TYR A 36 -14.58 7.74 -33.07
CA TYR A 36 -14.59 6.97 -34.31
C TYR A 36 -15.79 6.03 -34.30
N GLY A 37 -16.57 6.05 -35.38
CA GLY A 37 -17.75 5.19 -35.51
C GLY A 37 -17.41 3.70 -35.55
N LYS A 38 -18.41 2.86 -35.26
CA LYS A 38 -18.31 1.40 -35.26
C LYS A 38 -17.64 0.80 -36.51
N SER A 39 -17.96 1.32 -37.70
CA SER A 39 -17.40 0.86 -38.98
C SER A 39 -15.89 1.08 -39.08
N SER A 40 -15.42 2.28 -38.71
CA SER A 40 -13.98 2.60 -38.68
C SER A 40 -13.23 1.66 -37.75
N TRP A 41 -13.78 1.35 -36.58
CA TRP A 41 -13.14 0.42 -35.64
C TRP A 41 -13.06 -1.02 -36.16
N SER A 42 -14.09 -1.50 -36.88
CA SER A 42 -13.98 -2.79 -37.56
C SER A 42 -12.90 -2.76 -38.65
N GLU A 43 -12.82 -1.69 -39.44
CA GLU A 43 -11.80 -1.54 -40.48
C GLU A 43 -10.37 -1.47 -39.91
N PHE A 44 -10.18 -0.76 -38.80
CA PHE A 44 -8.89 -0.69 -38.11
C PHE A 44 -8.48 -2.05 -37.52
N ARG A 45 -9.42 -2.77 -36.92
CA ARG A 45 -9.15 -4.10 -36.34
C ARG A 45 -8.97 -5.18 -37.39
N ASP A 46 -9.51 -5.01 -38.59
CA ASP A 46 -9.34 -5.97 -39.69
C ASP A 46 -8.16 -5.58 -40.60
N GLY A 47 -7.54 -4.41 -40.39
CA GLY A 47 -6.39 -3.93 -41.16
C GLY A 47 -6.75 -3.34 -42.52
N SER A 48 -8.02 -3.30 -42.90
CA SER A 48 -8.48 -2.74 -44.18
C SER A 48 -8.28 -1.22 -44.26
N ARG A 49 -8.19 -0.56 -43.10
CA ARG A 49 -7.87 0.88 -42.99
C ARG A 49 -6.86 1.11 -41.87
N LEU A 50 -5.92 2.03 -42.11
CA LEU A 50 -4.93 2.44 -41.09
C LEU A 50 -5.44 3.66 -40.30
N PRO A 51 -5.35 3.65 -38.96
CA PRO A 51 -5.73 4.79 -38.13
C PRO A 51 -4.64 5.88 -38.09
N ARG A 52 -4.96 7.04 -37.54
CA ARG A 52 -3.97 8.12 -37.30
C ARG A 52 -3.10 7.79 -36.08
N HIS A 53 -1.85 8.29 -36.06
CA HIS A 53 -0.91 8.11 -34.94
C HIS A 53 -1.48 8.48 -33.57
N GLN A 54 -2.28 9.55 -33.48
CA GLN A 54 -2.91 9.99 -32.23
C GLN A 54 -3.83 8.93 -31.62
N LEU A 55 -4.50 8.11 -32.44
CA LEU A 55 -5.38 7.07 -31.93
C LEU A 55 -4.59 5.96 -31.22
N VAL A 56 -3.41 5.60 -31.74
CA VAL A 56 -2.51 4.60 -31.15
C VAL A 56 -2.10 5.03 -29.73
N GLU A 57 -1.75 6.30 -29.55
CA GLU A 57 -1.42 6.90 -28.26
C GLU A 57 -2.61 6.86 -27.29
N GLN A 58 -3.80 7.26 -27.76
CA GLN A 58 -4.99 7.29 -26.91
C GLN A 58 -5.43 5.88 -26.48
N VAL A 59 -5.36 4.90 -27.38
CA VAL A 59 -5.71 3.49 -27.11
C VAL A 59 -4.75 2.88 -26.10
N THR A 60 -3.44 3.02 -26.32
CA THR A 60 -2.43 2.50 -25.37
C THR A 60 -2.51 3.19 -24.02
N ALA A 61 -2.71 4.51 -23.97
CA ALA A 61 -2.86 5.23 -22.72
C ALA A 61 -4.09 4.77 -21.90
N ARG A 62 -5.19 4.44 -22.58
CA ARG A 62 -6.44 4.05 -21.92
C ARG A 62 -6.48 2.59 -21.47
N TYR A 63 -5.97 1.65 -22.28
CA TYR A 63 -6.10 0.23 -21.99
C TYR A 63 -4.91 -0.40 -21.28
N LEU A 64 -3.72 0.23 -21.31
CA LEU A 64 -2.54 -0.27 -20.57
C LEU A 64 -2.35 0.54 -19.29
N ARG A 65 -2.55 -0.10 -18.13
CA ARG A 65 -2.39 0.52 -16.80
C ARG A 65 -0.92 0.76 -16.46
N GLU A 66 -0.06 -0.22 -16.73
CA GLU A 66 1.34 -0.18 -16.34
C GLU A 66 2.16 0.78 -17.24
N PRO A 67 2.89 1.75 -16.67
CA PRO A 67 3.56 2.79 -17.45
C PRO A 67 4.71 2.26 -18.30
N ALA A 68 5.48 1.29 -17.81
CA ALA A 68 6.59 0.68 -18.55
C ALA A 68 6.07 -0.09 -19.78
N MET A 69 5.07 -0.95 -19.58
CA MET A 69 4.42 -1.70 -20.65
C MET A 69 3.73 -0.77 -21.66
N ARG A 70 3.09 0.31 -21.19
CA ARG A 70 2.48 1.33 -22.06
C ARG A 70 3.51 1.98 -22.97
N ALA A 71 4.67 2.39 -22.45
CA ALA A 71 5.73 3.01 -23.25
C ALA A 71 6.26 2.04 -24.32
N HIS A 72 6.51 0.79 -23.94
CA HIS A 72 6.98 -0.25 -24.86
C HIS A 72 5.95 -0.54 -25.97
N GLN A 73 4.69 -0.77 -25.60
CA GLN A 73 3.63 -1.05 -26.56
C GLN A 73 3.33 0.15 -27.45
N LEU A 74 3.42 1.38 -26.93
CA LEU A 74 3.28 2.58 -27.74
C LEU A 74 4.37 2.69 -28.80
N ALA A 75 5.63 2.46 -28.43
CA ALA A 75 6.75 2.47 -29.38
C ALA A 75 6.55 1.40 -30.47
N ARG A 76 6.15 0.17 -30.07
CA ARG A 76 5.85 -0.91 -31.00
C ARG A 76 4.70 -0.57 -31.94
N GLY A 77 3.58 -0.07 -31.41
CA GLY A 77 2.41 0.32 -32.20
C GLY A 77 2.70 1.44 -33.19
N LYS A 78 3.51 2.43 -32.79
CA LYS A 78 3.95 3.51 -33.68
C LYS A 78 4.81 2.99 -34.84
N ARG A 79 5.75 2.08 -34.55
CA ARG A 79 6.60 1.46 -35.56
C ARG A 79 5.79 0.62 -36.56
N LEU A 80 4.89 -0.23 -36.06
CA LEU A 80 4.01 -1.01 -36.94
C LEU A 80 3.12 -0.12 -37.81
N LEU A 81 2.64 1.01 -37.28
CA LEU A 81 1.85 1.94 -38.06
C LEU A 81 2.68 2.66 -39.14
N THR A 82 3.93 3.06 -38.85
CA THR A 82 4.81 3.65 -39.86
C THR A 82 5.15 2.66 -40.96
N ASP A 83 5.45 1.42 -40.60
CA ASP A 83 5.80 0.36 -41.54
C ASP A 83 4.60 0.02 -42.43
N ALA A 84 3.39 -0.03 -41.85
CA ALA A 84 2.15 -0.22 -42.61
C ALA A 84 1.83 0.95 -43.56
N HIS A 85 2.05 2.20 -43.13
CA HIS A 85 1.89 3.36 -44.01
C HIS A 85 2.92 3.39 -45.14
N GLN A 86 4.15 3.00 -44.87
CA GLN A 86 5.21 2.92 -45.88
C GLN A 86 4.88 1.84 -46.91
N ALA A 87 4.54 0.63 -46.46
CA ALA A 87 4.11 -0.45 -47.34
C ALA A 87 2.87 -0.10 -48.18
N ALA A 88 1.91 0.64 -47.61
CA ALA A 88 0.75 1.13 -48.36
C ALA A 88 1.14 2.14 -49.45
N ARG A 89 2.09 3.03 -49.19
CA ARG A 89 2.62 3.99 -50.19
C ARG A 89 3.41 3.29 -51.29
N ASP A 90 4.20 2.28 -50.93
CA ASP A 90 4.98 1.51 -51.89
C ASP A 90 4.03 0.69 -52.79
N LEU A 91 2.98 0.10 -52.23
CA LEU A 91 1.90 -0.54 -52.99
C LEU A 91 1.18 0.45 -53.94
N GLU A 92 0.94 1.69 -53.50
CA GLU A 92 0.34 2.72 -54.37
C GLU A 92 1.29 3.14 -55.50
N ARG A 93 2.60 3.22 -55.23
CA ARG A 93 3.61 3.51 -56.27
C ARG A 93 3.75 2.37 -57.27
N ASP A 94 3.77 1.13 -56.79
CA ASP A 94 3.90 -0.06 -57.62
C ASP A 94 2.60 -0.37 -58.39
N GLY A 95 1.45 -0.03 -57.81
CA GLY A 95 0.13 -0.13 -58.44
C GLY A 95 -0.07 0.85 -59.60
N VAL A 96 0.65 1.98 -59.63
CA VAL A 96 0.72 2.87 -60.80
C VAL A 96 1.61 2.27 -61.90
N HIS A 97 2.46 1.30 -61.54
CA HIS A 97 3.40 0.63 -62.44
C HIS A 97 3.07 -0.84 -62.70
N THR A 98 1.81 -1.30 -62.68
CA THR A 98 1.47 -2.61 -63.27
C THR A 98 0.01 -2.75 -63.72
N MET A 99 -0.24 -2.35 -64.96
CA MET A 99 -0.54 -3.34 -65.99
C MET A 99 0.55 -3.16 -67.04
N PRO A 100 1.58 -4.02 -67.09
CA PRO A 100 2.39 -4.08 -68.29
C PRO A 100 1.46 -4.62 -69.38
N LEU A 101 0.97 -3.74 -70.25
CA LEU A 101 0.58 -4.19 -71.57
C LEU A 101 1.76 -5.02 -72.11
N PRO A 102 1.53 -6.19 -72.71
CA PRO A 102 2.58 -6.99 -73.31
C PRO A 102 3.23 -6.17 -74.43
N GLY A 103 4.29 -5.45 -74.06
CA GLY A 103 5.15 -4.77 -75.01
C GLY A 103 5.77 -5.81 -75.94
N PRO A 104 5.94 -5.47 -77.23
CA PRO A 104 6.53 -6.38 -78.19
C PRO A 104 7.89 -6.85 -77.66
N ARG A 105 8.03 -8.17 -77.49
CA ARG A 105 9.32 -8.80 -77.16
C ARG A 105 10.38 -8.21 -78.06
N PRO A 106 11.50 -7.68 -77.54
CA PRO A 106 12.65 -7.38 -78.37
C PRO A 106 13.11 -8.70 -78.98
N ALA A 107 12.78 -8.91 -80.25
CA ALA A 107 13.22 -10.05 -81.02
C ALA A 107 14.73 -9.93 -81.20
N GLY A 108 15.51 -10.63 -80.37
CA GLY A 108 16.97 -10.64 -80.49
C GLY A 108 17.77 -10.85 -79.22
N SER A 109 17.16 -11.08 -78.04
CA SER A 109 17.94 -11.56 -76.89
C SER A 109 18.27 -13.04 -77.08
N ASP A 110 19.56 -13.34 -77.16
CA ASP A 110 20.10 -14.70 -77.21
C ASP A 110 19.50 -15.53 -76.04
N PRO A 111 18.76 -16.63 -76.31
CA PRO A 111 18.11 -17.44 -75.27
C PRO A 111 19.12 -18.01 -74.27
N MET A 112 20.39 -18.14 -74.67
CA MET A 112 21.46 -18.59 -73.79
C MET A 112 21.79 -17.54 -72.72
N ALA A 113 21.80 -16.24 -73.09
CA ALA A 113 22.05 -15.15 -72.16
C ALA A 113 20.92 -15.01 -71.12
N GLU A 114 19.67 -15.19 -71.54
CA GLU A 114 18.50 -15.17 -70.63
C GLU A 114 18.54 -16.36 -69.65
N ALA A 115 18.96 -17.55 -70.11
CA ALA A 115 19.14 -18.71 -69.24
C ALA A 115 20.25 -18.51 -68.20
N TYR A 116 21.37 -17.86 -68.56
CA TYR A 116 22.43 -17.52 -67.62
C TYR A 116 21.99 -16.50 -66.57
N LEU A 117 21.25 -15.46 -66.96
CA LEU A 117 20.68 -14.49 -66.01
C LEU A 117 19.75 -15.18 -65.00
N ARG A 118 18.85 -16.06 -65.47
CA ARG A 118 17.97 -16.84 -64.57
C ARG A 118 18.76 -17.75 -63.62
N LEU A 119 19.87 -18.32 -64.08
CA LEU A 119 20.73 -19.16 -63.25
C LEU A 119 21.43 -18.32 -62.16
N ASP A 120 21.91 -17.13 -62.49
CA ASP A 120 22.53 -16.22 -61.52
C ASP A 120 21.49 -15.68 -60.52
N ASP A 121 20.29 -15.33 -60.96
CA ASP A 121 19.17 -14.96 -60.07
C ASP A 121 18.82 -16.11 -59.12
N ALA A 122 18.73 -17.35 -59.63
CA ALA A 122 18.47 -18.52 -58.81
C ALA A 122 19.57 -18.77 -57.78
N ARG A 123 20.84 -18.54 -58.14
CA ARG A 123 21.98 -18.63 -57.21
C ARG A 123 21.93 -17.55 -56.14
N LEU A 124 21.58 -16.31 -56.50
CA LEU A 124 21.42 -15.22 -55.53
C LEU A 124 20.29 -15.54 -54.54
N MET A 125 19.14 -16.01 -55.03
CA MET A 125 18.04 -16.45 -54.17
C MET A 125 18.44 -17.61 -53.25
N GLN A 126 19.22 -18.57 -53.74
CA GLN A 126 19.75 -19.67 -52.92
C GLN A 126 20.67 -19.15 -51.80
N ILE A 127 21.58 -18.22 -52.11
CA ILE A 127 22.49 -17.62 -51.13
C ILE A 127 21.69 -16.83 -50.08
N GLU A 128 20.67 -16.08 -50.50
CA GLU A 128 19.80 -15.35 -49.59
C GLU A 128 19.00 -16.29 -48.69
N ALA A 129 18.43 -17.36 -49.23
CA ALA A 129 17.73 -18.38 -48.46
C ALA A 129 18.66 -19.04 -47.41
N MET A 130 19.91 -19.35 -47.78
CA MET A 130 20.90 -19.89 -46.84
C MET A 130 21.27 -18.88 -45.73
N LYS A 131 21.38 -17.59 -46.07
CA LYS A 131 21.62 -16.53 -45.07
C LYS A 131 20.46 -16.40 -44.09
N GLN A 132 19.22 -16.46 -44.59
CA GLN A 132 18.03 -16.42 -43.73
C GLN A 132 17.92 -17.66 -42.84
N LEU A 133 18.25 -18.85 -43.37
CA LEU A 133 18.30 -20.09 -42.59
C LEU A 133 19.31 -19.96 -41.44
N ALA A 134 20.55 -19.56 -41.73
CA ALA A 134 21.58 -19.37 -40.71
C ALA A 134 21.19 -18.29 -39.66
N ALA A 135 20.52 -17.22 -40.08
CA ALA A 135 20.00 -16.22 -39.17
C ALA A 135 18.87 -16.76 -38.27
N SER A 136 18.01 -17.64 -38.80
CA SER A 136 16.95 -18.30 -38.04
C SER A 136 17.50 -19.32 -37.04
N GLU A 137 18.54 -20.07 -37.39
CA GLU A 137 19.21 -21.03 -36.51
C GLU A 137 19.85 -20.34 -35.30
N ARG A 138 20.54 -19.22 -35.51
CA ARG A 138 21.10 -18.41 -34.40
C ARG A 138 20.01 -17.86 -33.47
N ARG A 139 18.83 -17.51 -34.02
CA ARG A 139 17.69 -17.09 -33.19
C ARG A 139 17.12 -18.25 -32.38
N ARG A 140 17.08 -19.46 -32.95
CA ARG A 140 16.65 -20.68 -32.25
C ARG A 140 17.61 -21.00 -31.09
N GLU A 141 18.91 -21.01 -31.34
CA GLU A 141 19.94 -21.24 -30.32
C GLU A 141 19.83 -20.23 -29.16
N LYS A 142 19.71 -18.94 -29.48
CA LYS A 142 19.53 -17.90 -28.45
C LYS A 142 18.24 -18.09 -27.63
N LEU A 143 17.16 -18.56 -28.25
CA LEU A 143 15.92 -18.85 -27.54
C LEU A 143 16.06 -20.08 -26.65
N GLU A 144 16.78 -21.11 -27.10
CA GLU A 144 17.10 -22.30 -26.31
C GLU A 144 17.95 -21.94 -25.09
N ASP A 145 18.98 -21.10 -25.25
CA ASP A 145 19.78 -20.57 -24.14
C ASP A 145 18.95 -19.74 -23.16
N MET A 146 18.02 -18.92 -23.65
CA MET A 146 17.13 -18.16 -22.78
C MET A 146 16.15 -19.05 -22.01
N VAL A 147 15.65 -20.13 -22.64
CA VAL A 147 14.76 -21.09 -22.00
C VAL A 147 15.50 -21.87 -20.92
N SER A 148 16.73 -22.32 -21.16
CA SER A 148 17.53 -23.04 -20.16
C SER A 148 17.84 -22.17 -18.94
N VAL A 149 18.19 -20.89 -19.13
CA VAL A 149 18.39 -19.93 -18.02
C VAL A 149 17.11 -19.68 -17.24
N LEU A 150 15.95 -19.62 -17.91
CA LEU A 150 14.66 -19.46 -17.24
C LEU A 150 14.26 -20.71 -16.45
N GLU A 151 14.52 -21.90 -17.00
CA GLU A 151 14.30 -23.18 -16.31
C GLU A 151 15.16 -23.28 -15.05
N GLU A 152 16.46 -22.99 -15.14
CA GLU A 152 17.37 -22.94 -13.98
C GLU A 152 16.85 -21.96 -12.91
N ARG A 153 16.45 -20.76 -13.32
CA ARG A 153 15.91 -19.77 -12.38
C ARG A 153 14.58 -20.22 -11.74
N CYS A 154 13.71 -20.90 -12.47
CA CYS A 154 12.49 -21.47 -11.92
C CYS A 154 12.82 -22.54 -10.87
N THR A 155 13.77 -23.45 -11.14
CA THR A 155 14.16 -24.48 -10.16
C THR A 155 14.77 -23.87 -8.89
N LEU A 156 15.55 -22.79 -9.01
CA LEU A 156 16.10 -22.06 -7.87
C LEU A 156 15.00 -21.42 -7.03
N LEU A 157 14.03 -20.74 -7.66
CA LEU A 157 12.90 -20.11 -6.95
C LEU A 157 11.96 -21.14 -6.31
N GLU A 158 11.80 -22.31 -6.93
CA GLU A 158 11.05 -23.42 -6.33
C GLU A 158 11.76 -23.95 -5.08
N HIS A 159 13.08 -24.10 -5.13
CA HIS A 159 13.88 -24.49 -3.98
C HIS A 159 13.80 -23.46 -2.84
N GLU A 160 13.97 -22.17 -3.12
CA GLU A 160 13.83 -21.09 -2.13
C GLU A 160 12.43 -21.05 -1.51
N ARG A 161 11.38 -21.26 -2.31
CA ARG A 161 9.99 -21.34 -1.82
C ARG A 161 9.81 -22.52 -0.86
N ASP A 162 10.37 -23.68 -1.19
CA ASP A 162 10.21 -24.88 -0.39
C ASP A 162 11.02 -24.77 0.91
N GLN A 163 12.22 -24.19 0.86
CA GLN A 163 13.00 -23.85 2.06
C GLN A 163 12.24 -22.87 2.98
N ALA A 164 11.67 -21.80 2.44
CA ALA A 164 10.89 -20.84 3.23
C ALA A 164 9.64 -21.47 3.87
N ARG A 165 9.06 -22.50 3.24
CA ARG A 165 7.94 -23.26 3.80
C ARG A 165 8.39 -24.18 4.93
N GLU A 166 9.53 -24.84 4.80
CA GLU A 166 10.11 -25.68 5.84
C GLU A 166 10.48 -24.84 7.07
N ASP A 167 11.12 -23.69 6.87
CA ASP A 167 11.49 -22.76 7.95
C ASP A 167 10.24 -22.26 8.69
N ALA A 168 9.20 -21.82 7.96
CA ALA A 168 7.94 -21.39 8.57
C ALA A 168 7.22 -22.53 9.32
N GLN A 169 7.29 -23.77 8.82
CA GLN A 169 6.74 -24.93 9.51
C GLN A 169 7.53 -25.25 10.79
N ALA A 170 8.86 -25.14 10.76
CA ALA A 170 9.71 -25.36 11.92
C ALA A 170 9.44 -24.32 13.02
N GLU A 171 9.29 -23.04 12.65
CA GLU A 171 8.91 -21.97 13.58
C GLU A 171 7.55 -22.23 14.23
N LEU A 172 6.53 -22.56 13.44
CA LEU A 172 5.19 -22.88 13.96
C LEU A 172 5.19 -24.11 14.87
N GLN A 173 5.98 -25.14 14.55
CA GLN A 173 6.13 -26.32 15.41
C GLN A 173 6.83 -25.95 16.72
N HIS A 174 7.84 -25.09 16.68
CA HIS A 174 8.52 -24.60 17.87
C HIS A 174 7.58 -23.78 18.76
N GLU A 175 6.79 -22.86 18.19
CA GLU A 175 5.80 -22.07 18.94
C GLU A 175 4.71 -22.96 19.56
N LEU A 176 4.24 -23.99 18.84
CA LEU A 176 3.31 -24.96 19.39
C LEU A 176 3.91 -25.73 20.58
N GLN A 177 5.16 -26.18 20.47
CA GLN A 177 5.87 -26.82 21.58
C GLN A 177 5.94 -25.89 22.79
N MET A 178 6.39 -24.64 22.59
CA MET A 178 6.45 -23.63 23.66
C MET A 178 5.08 -23.37 24.28
N SER A 179 4.02 -23.26 23.47
CA SER A 179 2.64 -23.08 23.97
C SER A 179 2.16 -24.28 24.79
N THR A 180 2.49 -25.51 24.38
CA THR A 180 2.15 -26.70 25.15
C THR A 180 2.89 -26.78 26.48
N GLU A 181 4.16 -26.36 26.52
CA GLU A 181 4.94 -26.26 27.76
C GLU A 181 4.36 -25.20 28.70
N TYR A 182 3.99 -24.02 28.19
CA TYR A 182 3.33 -22.99 28.98
C TYR A 182 2.00 -23.45 29.56
N ARG A 183 1.20 -24.20 28.79
CA ARG A 183 -0.04 -24.79 29.31
C ARG A 183 0.26 -25.76 30.46
N ARG A 184 1.27 -26.63 30.31
CA ARG A 184 1.67 -27.56 31.38
C ARG A 184 2.08 -26.81 32.66
N GLN A 185 2.91 -25.77 32.53
CA GLN A 185 3.32 -24.95 33.67
C GLN A 185 2.13 -24.24 34.32
N ALA A 186 1.19 -23.71 33.54
CA ALA A 186 -0.02 -23.08 34.06
C ALA A 186 -0.91 -24.08 34.81
N ASP A 187 -1.07 -25.30 34.29
CA ASP A 187 -1.81 -26.37 34.95
C ASP A 187 -1.16 -26.78 36.28
N GLU A 188 0.17 -26.95 36.31
CA GLU A 188 0.94 -27.23 37.54
C GLU A 188 0.75 -26.13 38.59
N LYS A 189 0.77 -24.85 38.18
CA LYS A 189 0.52 -23.69 39.07
C LYS A 189 -0.91 -23.64 39.57
N LEU A 190 -1.90 -23.94 38.73
CA LEU A 190 -3.30 -24.02 39.15
C LEU A 190 -3.53 -25.15 40.17
N GLU A 191 -2.86 -26.29 39.98
CA GLU A 191 -2.89 -27.37 40.97
C GLU A 191 -2.23 -26.96 42.30
N HIS A 192 -1.16 -26.16 42.25
CA HIS A 192 -0.55 -25.59 43.45
C HIS A 192 -1.52 -24.65 44.18
N ALA A 193 -2.13 -23.71 43.46
CA ALA A 193 -3.11 -22.77 44.02
C ALA A 193 -4.31 -23.49 44.65
N ARG A 194 -4.83 -24.56 44.01
CA ARG A 194 -5.90 -25.39 44.59
C ARG A 194 -5.49 -26.10 45.87
N ARG A 195 -4.22 -26.51 45.98
CA ARG A 195 -3.68 -27.12 47.21
C ARG A 195 -3.56 -26.08 48.33
N ALA A 196 -3.03 -24.91 48.03
CA ALA A 196 -2.94 -23.79 48.98
C ALA A 196 -4.34 -23.35 49.48
N GLU A 197 -5.32 -23.24 48.57
CA GLU A 197 -6.71 -22.90 48.93
C GLU A 197 -7.32 -23.92 49.91
N LYS A 198 -7.11 -25.23 49.67
CA LYS A 198 -7.58 -26.28 50.58
C LYS A 198 -6.95 -26.15 51.97
N ARG A 199 -5.65 -25.91 52.06
CA ARG A 199 -4.95 -25.69 53.34
C ARG A 199 -5.48 -24.44 54.07
N ALA A 200 -5.65 -23.33 53.36
CA ALA A 200 -6.20 -22.11 53.93
C ALA A 200 -7.63 -22.32 54.47
N TYR A 201 -8.46 -23.13 53.77
CA TYR A 201 -9.78 -23.50 54.25
C TYR A 201 -9.72 -24.34 55.53
N GLU A 202 -8.81 -25.32 55.61
CA GLU A 202 -8.60 -26.15 56.80
C GLU A 202 -8.13 -25.31 58.01
N LEU A 203 -7.17 -24.39 57.80
CA LEU A 203 -6.70 -23.47 58.83
C LEU A 203 -7.79 -22.51 59.30
N ARG A 204 -8.60 -21.98 58.38
CA ARG A 204 -9.76 -21.15 58.74
C ARG A 204 -10.73 -21.92 59.62
N LEU A 205 -11.02 -23.18 59.28
CA LEU A 205 -11.91 -24.03 60.08
C LEU A 205 -11.31 -24.32 61.47
N ALA A 206 -9.99 -24.53 61.56
CA ALA A 206 -9.28 -24.70 62.83
C ALA A 206 -9.32 -23.44 63.71
N ALA A 207 -9.05 -22.27 63.11
CA ALA A 207 -9.14 -20.98 63.79
C ALA A 207 -10.58 -20.69 64.27
N GLU A 208 -11.60 -20.99 63.47
CA GLU A 208 -13.01 -20.84 63.89
C GLU A 208 -13.35 -21.75 65.07
N LYS A 209 -12.83 -22.99 65.10
CA LYS A 209 -12.95 -23.89 66.26
C LYS A 209 -12.24 -23.32 67.50
N GLN A 210 -11.11 -22.66 67.34
CA GLN A 210 -10.39 -22.04 68.46
C GLN A 210 -11.12 -20.79 68.97
N VAL A 211 -11.56 -19.90 68.08
CA VAL A 211 -12.38 -18.72 68.44
C VAL A 211 -13.67 -19.15 69.13
N THR A 212 -14.33 -20.23 68.69
CA THR A 212 -15.53 -20.72 69.38
C THR A 212 -15.22 -21.26 70.78
N ARG A 213 -14.10 -21.97 70.97
CA ARG A 213 -13.61 -22.38 72.30
C ARG A 213 -13.33 -21.18 73.21
N GLU A 214 -12.57 -20.19 72.71
CA GLU A 214 -12.25 -18.97 73.45
C GLU A 214 -13.50 -18.15 73.76
N ARG A 215 -14.43 -18.04 72.83
CA ARG A 215 -15.69 -17.30 73.04
C ARG A 215 -16.59 -17.99 74.07
N ILE A 216 -16.52 -19.32 74.19
CA ILE A 216 -17.18 -20.06 75.28
C ILE A 216 -16.46 -19.81 76.61
N ALA A 217 -15.13 -19.77 76.62
CA ALA A 217 -14.33 -19.45 77.81
C ALA A 217 -14.61 -18.01 78.28
N LEU A 218 -14.57 -17.03 77.37
CA LEU A 218 -14.94 -15.64 77.63
C LEU A 218 -16.39 -15.51 78.06
N ARG A 219 -17.36 -16.23 77.46
CA ARG A 219 -18.74 -16.21 77.96
C ARG A 219 -18.89 -16.76 79.38
N ARG A 220 -18.03 -17.70 79.81
CA ARG A 220 -17.99 -18.14 81.21
C ARG A 220 -17.44 -17.05 82.13
N MET A 221 -16.55 -16.19 81.64
CA MET A 221 -16.01 -15.04 82.38
C MET A 221 -16.96 -13.83 82.35
N ASP A 222 -17.56 -13.48 81.21
CA ASP A 222 -18.52 -12.38 81.03
C ASP A 222 -19.89 -12.64 81.68
N GLN A 223 -20.21 -13.88 82.06
CA GLN A 223 -21.34 -14.14 82.97
C GLN A 223 -21.16 -13.46 84.35
N GLU A 224 -20.00 -12.89 84.65
CA GLU A 224 -19.73 -12.03 85.80
C GLU A 224 -19.75 -10.51 85.49
N GLY A 225 -19.97 -10.06 84.25
CA GLY A 225 -19.93 -8.63 83.89
C GLY A 225 -20.84 -8.27 82.72
N ALA A 226 -21.94 -7.56 83.00
CA ALA A 226 -22.96 -7.21 82.03
C ALA A 226 -22.64 -5.99 81.12
N ASP A 227 -23.30 -6.01 79.95
CA ASP A 227 -23.80 -4.93 79.07
C ASP A 227 -22.92 -4.18 78.03
N VAL A 228 -23.54 -4.04 76.82
CA VAL A 228 -23.47 -2.98 75.76
C VAL A 228 -23.10 -3.46 74.32
N PRO A 229 -23.79 -3.00 73.22
CA PRO A 229 -23.79 -3.63 71.88
C PRO A 229 -22.96 -2.90 70.77
N PRO A 230 -22.75 -3.50 69.57
CA PRO A 230 -21.81 -3.01 68.54
C PRO A 230 -22.47 -2.47 67.25
N ALA A 231 -21.71 -1.70 66.44
CA ALA A 231 -22.03 -1.43 65.04
C ALA A 231 -20.77 -1.20 64.19
N THR A 232 -20.61 -1.93 63.07
CA THR A 232 -19.83 -1.47 61.91
C THR A 232 -20.24 -2.22 60.63
N ALA A 233 -20.37 -1.48 59.54
CA ALA A 233 -20.85 -1.92 58.23
C ALA A 233 -19.72 -2.48 57.33
N PRO A 234 -20.02 -3.33 56.32
CA PRO A 234 -19.02 -3.87 55.40
C PRO A 234 -18.79 -2.94 54.19
N HIS A 235 -17.54 -2.87 53.71
CA HIS A 235 -17.19 -2.31 52.40
C HIS A 235 -16.94 -3.45 51.41
N SER A 236 -17.66 -3.39 50.29
CA SER A 236 -17.55 -4.29 49.15
C SER A 236 -16.56 -3.73 48.12
N VAL A 237 -15.55 -4.52 47.75
CA VAL A 237 -14.64 -4.25 46.62
C VAL A 237 -14.87 -5.33 45.58
N ALA A 238 -15.39 -4.93 44.41
CA ALA A 238 -15.40 -5.74 43.21
C ALA A 238 -14.87 -4.85 42.08
N GLN A 239 -13.68 -5.19 41.55
CA GLN A 239 -13.06 -4.49 40.43
C GLN A 239 -12.70 -5.49 39.33
N ASN A 240 -13.03 -5.07 38.11
CA ASN A 240 -13.09 -5.83 36.88
C ASN A 240 -11.70 -6.28 36.38
N LEU A 241 -11.66 -7.49 35.81
CA LEU A 241 -10.50 -8.10 35.17
C LEU A 241 -10.50 -7.80 33.66
N ASP A 242 -9.54 -7.00 33.21
CA ASP A 242 -9.09 -6.92 31.82
C ASP A 242 -7.91 -7.89 31.64
N LEU A 243 -7.98 -8.77 30.63
CA LEU A 243 -6.94 -9.78 30.37
C LEU A 243 -5.73 -9.18 29.62
N PRO A 244 -4.49 -9.42 30.09
CA PRO A 244 -3.27 -8.87 29.51
C PRO A 244 -2.63 -9.76 28.41
N PRO A 245 -1.75 -9.19 27.56
CA PRO A 245 -1.03 -9.89 26.47
C PRO A 245 -0.01 -10.95 26.96
N LEU A 246 0.31 -11.93 26.11
CA LEU A 246 1.08 -13.16 26.45
C LEU A 246 2.41 -12.94 27.18
N ASP A 247 3.23 -11.98 26.75
CA ASP A 247 4.52 -11.70 27.41
C ASP A 247 4.35 -11.20 28.85
N GLN A 248 3.20 -10.56 29.12
CA GLN A 248 2.83 -10.06 30.44
C GLN A 248 2.26 -11.18 31.32
N ILE A 249 1.67 -12.22 30.73
CA ILE A 249 1.19 -13.40 31.45
C ILE A 249 2.36 -14.13 32.12
N HIS A 250 3.52 -14.24 31.46
CA HIS A 250 4.68 -14.88 32.08
C HIS A 250 5.16 -14.14 33.34
N ARG A 251 5.32 -12.81 33.25
CA ARG A 251 5.67 -11.98 34.41
C ARG A 251 4.62 -12.05 35.52
N ILE A 252 3.34 -12.05 35.17
CA ILE A 252 2.27 -12.16 36.16
C ILE A 252 2.30 -13.54 36.83
N LEU A 253 2.47 -14.62 36.08
CA LEU A 253 2.57 -15.97 36.63
C LEU A 253 3.82 -16.15 37.51
N GLU A 254 4.91 -15.44 37.23
CA GLU A 254 6.13 -15.44 38.05
C GLU A 254 5.91 -14.69 39.36
N VAL A 255 5.34 -13.48 39.30
CA VAL A 255 4.99 -12.68 40.49
C VAL A 255 3.95 -13.40 41.37
N VAL A 256 2.94 -14.02 40.77
CA VAL A 256 1.93 -14.79 41.51
C VAL A 256 2.54 -16.03 42.16
N GLN A 257 3.52 -16.67 41.52
CA GLN A 257 4.22 -17.80 42.12
C GLN A 257 5.02 -17.36 43.35
N GLU A 258 5.81 -16.30 43.23
CA GLU A 258 6.60 -15.75 44.34
C GLU A 258 5.68 -15.33 45.51
N GLN A 259 4.51 -14.77 45.21
CA GLN A 259 3.49 -14.44 46.21
C GLN A 259 2.88 -15.68 46.89
N LEU A 260 2.56 -16.73 46.12
CA LEU A 260 2.02 -17.98 46.66
C LEU A 260 3.06 -18.71 47.52
N ASP A 261 4.32 -18.72 47.11
CA ASP A 261 5.41 -19.34 47.88
C ASP A 261 5.60 -18.60 49.21
N THR A 262 5.60 -17.25 49.19
CA THR A 262 5.65 -16.44 50.41
C THR A 262 4.45 -16.71 51.33
N GLN A 263 3.24 -16.85 50.76
CA GLN A 263 2.05 -17.17 51.53
C GLN A 263 2.10 -18.58 52.14
N ASP A 264 2.61 -19.56 51.41
CA ASP A 264 2.77 -20.93 51.92
C ASP A 264 3.77 -20.96 53.10
N ASP A 265 4.86 -20.18 53.04
CA ASP A 265 5.79 -20.01 54.16
C ASP A 265 5.11 -19.36 55.38
N GLU A 266 4.34 -18.28 55.19
CA GLU A 266 3.58 -17.63 56.26
C GLU A 266 2.54 -18.58 56.89
N LEU A 267 1.85 -19.39 56.07
CA LEU A 267 0.88 -20.38 56.56
C LEU A 267 1.56 -21.50 57.36
N ASN A 268 2.75 -21.95 56.95
CA ASN A 268 3.54 -22.92 57.72
C ASN A 268 3.96 -22.35 59.08
N ASP A 269 4.38 -21.09 59.13
CA ASP A 269 4.73 -20.42 60.39
C ASP A 269 3.52 -20.31 61.34
N LEU A 270 2.33 -19.99 60.79
CA LEU A 270 1.09 -19.95 61.55
C LEU A 270 0.67 -21.33 62.07
N ASP A 271 0.79 -22.38 61.26
CA ASP A 271 0.52 -23.75 61.67
C ASP A 271 1.45 -24.15 62.82
N GLN A 272 2.74 -23.80 62.73
CA GLN A 272 3.71 -24.00 63.82
C GLN A 272 3.31 -23.26 65.09
N GLN A 273 2.84 -22.01 65.00
CA GLN A 273 2.35 -21.25 66.18
C GLN A 273 1.09 -21.88 66.80
N ILE A 274 0.15 -22.35 65.99
CA ILE A 274 -1.09 -22.98 66.45
C ILE A 274 -0.80 -24.34 67.10
N ASP A 275 0.12 -25.13 66.54
CA ASP A 275 0.52 -26.43 67.09
C ASP A 275 1.34 -26.26 68.39
N LEU A 276 2.17 -25.22 68.49
CA LEU A 276 2.88 -24.86 69.72
C LEU A 276 1.93 -24.40 70.85
N GLY A 277 0.85 -23.70 70.51
CA GLY A 277 -0.18 -23.28 71.47
C GLY A 277 -1.06 -24.42 71.98
N SER A 278 -1.18 -25.52 71.22
CA SER A 278 -1.99 -26.68 71.61
C SER A 278 -1.22 -27.78 72.35
N ARG A 279 0.12 -27.71 72.40
CA ARG A 279 0.98 -28.60 73.20
C ARG A 279 1.20 -28.16 74.65
N GLN A 280 0.83 -26.94 75.03
CA GLN A 280 0.86 -26.51 76.43
C GLN A 280 -0.48 -26.84 77.12
N HIS A 281 -0.42 -27.78 78.08
CA HIS A 281 -1.50 -28.20 78.98
C HIS A 281 -2.61 -29.10 78.42
N VAL A 282 -2.27 -30.35 78.12
CA VAL A 282 -3.14 -31.47 78.50
C VAL A 282 -2.28 -32.46 79.27
N GLY A 283 -2.42 -32.45 80.59
CA GLY A 283 -1.92 -33.54 81.42
C GLY A 283 -2.57 -34.84 80.98
N GLU A 284 -1.78 -35.92 81.02
CA GLU A 284 -2.21 -37.30 80.78
C GLU A 284 -3.44 -37.66 81.64
N GLU A 285 -4.64 -37.43 81.14
CA GLU A 285 -5.84 -38.13 81.62
C GLU A 285 -6.47 -38.91 80.47
N ALA A 286 -6.36 -40.22 80.64
CA ALA A 286 -6.86 -41.30 79.82
C ALA A 286 -8.26 -41.03 79.23
N LEU A 287 -8.35 -40.87 77.91
CA LEU A 287 -9.61 -40.96 77.18
C LEU A 287 -9.63 -42.20 76.27
N ARG A 288 -10.37 -43.17 76.81
CA ARG A 288 -11.02 -44.34 76.24
C ARG A 288 -11.34 -44.22 74.74
N THR A 289 -10.70 -45.06 73.95
CA THR A 289 -10.98 -45.28 72.52
C THR A 289 -12.37 -45.94 72.36
N ILE A 290 -13.30 -45.27 71.67
CA ILE A 290 -14.53 -45.90 71.17
C ILE A 290 -14.30 -46.26 69.70
N GLN A 291 -14.34 -47.57 69.43
CA GLN A 291 -14.10 -48.18 68.14
C GLN A 291 -15.36 -48.01 67.26
N GLY A 292 -15.31 -47.08 66.30
CA GLY A 292 -16.34 -46.94 65.26
C GLY A 292 -16.03 -47.84 64.07
N HIS A 293 -16.91 -48.79 63.78
CA HIS A 293 -16.81 -49.70 62.65
C HIS A 293 -17.26 -48.98 61.37
N VAL A 294 -16.35 -48.78 60.42
CA VAL A 294 -16.64 -48.23 59.09
C VAL A 294 -17.02 -49.40 58.19
N ILE A 295 -18.25 -49.39 57.67
CA ILE A 295 -18.72 -50.37 56.68
C ILE A 295 -18.19 -49.94 55.32
N GLU A 296 -17.23 -50.70 54.78
CA GLU A 296 -16.76 -50.58 53.40
C GLU A 296 -17.80 -51.18 52.45
N HIS A 297 -18.41 -50.33 51.61
CA HIS A 297 -19.15 -50.79 50.44
C HIS A 297 -18.18 -51.01 49.28
N HIS A 298 -17.87 -52.28 49.02
CA HIS A 298 -17.35 -52.74 47.74
C HIS A 298 -18.38 -52.49 46.64
N ILE A 299 -18.08 -51.63 45.68
CA ILE A 299 -18.68 -51.71 44.34
C ILE A 299 -17.57 -52.02 43.36
N SER A 300 -17.60 -53.26 42.90
CA SER A 300 -16.72 -53.88 41.94
C SER A 300 -16.66 -53.11 40.63
N ALA A 301 -15.45 -53.11 40.07
CA ALA A 301 -15.17 -52.78 38.69
C ALA A 301 -16.10 -53.55 37.74
N ASN A 302 -16.65 -52.85 36.75
CA ASN A 302 -16.67 -53.43 35.41
C ASN A 302 -16.28 -52.37 34.39
N ARG A 303 -15.32 -52.78 33.58
CA ARG A 303 -14.60 -52.03 32.56
C ARG A 303 -15.33 -52.26 31.24
N GLU A 304 -15.10 -51.32 30.32
CA GLU A 304 -15.14 -51.45 28.85
C GLU A 304 -16.29 -50.78 28.07
N ASP A 305 -15.82 -50.20 26.97
CA ASP A 305 -16.49 -49.70 25.76
C ASP A 305 -17.26 -48.38 25.80
N VAL A 306 -16.49 -47.29 25.72
CA VAL A 306 -16.94 -46.05 25.07
C VAL A 306 -16.55 -46.11 23.60
N ARG A 307 -17.51 -46.50 22.77
CA ARG A 307 -17.51 -46.24 21.32
C ARG A 307 -18.44 -45.07 21.03
N GLU A 308 -17.95 -44.25 20.12
CA GLU A 308 -18.49 -43.06 19.47
C GLU A 308 -20.01 -42.91 19.38
N GLN A 309 -20.42 -41.63 19.29
CA GLN A 309 -21.26 -41.08 18.22
C GLN A 309 -22.56 -40.42 18.69
N GLY A 310 -22.51 -39.08 18.73
CA GLY A 310 -23.55 -38.17 18.22
C GLY A 310 -24.92 -38.17 18.91
N GLN A 311 -25.27 -37.02 19.50
CA GLN A 311 -26.39 -36.19 19.03
C GLN A 311 -26.59 -35.00 19.96
N ASP A 312 -26.14 -33.84 19.48
CA ASP A 312 -26.73 -32.56 19.86
C ASP A 312 -28.18 -32.53 19.36
N ASN A 313 -29.10 -32.25 20.27
CA ASN A 313 -30.46 -31.85 19.93
C ASN A 313 -30.98 -30.88 21.02
N PRO A 314 -31.99 -30.05 20.71
CA PRO A 314 -31.94 -28.61 20.87
C PRO A 314 -33.01 -28.13 21.87
N ARG A 315 -33.17 -26.79 21.99
CA ARG A 315 -34.24 -26.02 22.66
C ARG A 315 -33.87 -25.60 24.10
N LYS A 316 -33.52 -24.32 24.29
CA LYS A 316 -34.36 -23.10 24.44
C LYS A 316 -34.75 -22.84 25.90
N LEU A 317 -34.97 -21.54 26.17
CA LEU A 317 -35.46 -20.85 27.39
C LEU A 317 -34.30 -20.30 28.24
N LEU A 318 -34.18 -19.03 28.61
CA LEU A 318 -35.01 -17.82 28.53
C LEU A 318 -34.06 -16.61 28.60
N THR A 319 -34.14 -15.65 27.68
CA THR A 319 -33.60 -14.30 27.91
C THR A 319 -34.79 -13.37 28.06
N SER A 320 -35.02 -12.93 29.29
CA SER A 320 -35.99 -11.90 29.66
C SER A 320 -35.53 -10.53 29.18
N ASP A 321 -36.47 -9.80 28.59
CA ASP A 321 -36.48 -8.35 28.52
C ASP A 321 -36.23 -7.73 29.91
N ASP A 322 -35.35 -6.72 30.02
CA ASP A 322 -35.77 -5.44 30.61
C ASP A 322 -34.80 -4.28 30.36
N LYS A 323 -35.42 -3.14 30.02
CA LYS A 323 -35.02 -1.73 30.26
C LYS A 323 -33.76 -1.13 29.61
N LYS A 324 -34.07 -0.44 28.50
CA LYS A 324 -33.83 1.01 28.31
C LYS A 324 -33.48 1.75 29.61
N ARG A 325 -32.26 2.25 29.74
CA ARG A 325 -31.93 3.38 30.62
C ARG A 325 -31.07 4.41 29.91
N ARG A 326 -31.45 5.66 30.20
CA ARG A 326 -31.05 6.90 29.55
C ARG A 326 -29.55 7.17 29.61
N ALA A 327 -29.11 7.92 28.60
CA ALA A 327 -27.91 8.73 28.63
C ALA A 327 -27.79 9.48 29.96
N ASP A 328 -26.68 9.25 30.66
CA ASP A 328 -26.20 10.18 31.66
C ASP A 328 -24.68 10.34 31.54
N ASP A 329 -24.30 11.60 31.70
CA ASP A 329 -23.09 12.27 31.27
C ASP A 329 -21.97 11.98 32.27
N SER A 330 -20.93 11.22 31.88
CA SER A 330 -19.73 11.03 32.71
C SER A 330 -18.49 11.50 31.98
N ARG A 331 -18.27 12.82 32.07
CA ARG A 331 -17.01 13.48 31.76
C ARG A 331 -15.90 12.93 32.66
N VAL A 332 -15.15 11.95 32.15
CA VAL A 332 -13.84 11.58 32.68
C VAL A 332 -12.91 12.78 32.49
N ARG A 333 -12.57 13.42 33.61
CA ARG A 333 -11.64 14.54 33.68
C ARG A 333 -10.24 14.01 33.36
N ARG A 334 -9.85 14.09 32.08
CA ARG A 334 -8.47 13.82 31.64
C ARG A 334 -7.50 14.70 32.44
N PRO A 335 -6.37 14.17 32.92
CA PRO A 335 -5.30 15.00 33.43
C PRO A 335 -4.92 15.99 32.33
N LYS A 336 -4.99 17.28 32.67
CA LYS A 336 -4.68 18.38 31.76
C LYS A 336 -3.18 18.33 31.51
N GLN A 337 -2.77 17.63 30.46
CA GLN A 337 -1.38 17.62 29.98
C GLN A 337 -0.96 19.09 29.81
N THR A 338 0.07 19.49 30.53
CA THR A 338 0.65 20.82 30.44
C THR A 338 1.33 20.97 29.07
N PRO A 339 1.17 22.11 28.37
CA PRO A 339 1.70 22.32 27.01
C PRO A 339 3.17 21.93 26.86
N ASP A 340 3.99 22.16 27.89
CA ASP A 340 5.43 21.91 27.86
C ASP A 340 5.82 20.43 27.68
N THR A 341 4.93 19.48 28.01
CA THR A 341 5.22 18.04 27.79
C THR A 341 5.03 17.57 26.35
N LEU A 342 4.22 18.27 25.55
CA LEU A 342 3.96 17.91 24.16
C LEU A 342 5.12 18.27 23.23
N ASP A 343 5.79 19.39 23.51
CA ASP A 343 6.94 19.84 22.72
C ASP A 343 8.16 18.93 22.93
N GLY A 344 8.39 18.47 24.17
CA GLY A 344 9.48 17.53 24.47
C GLY A 344 9.33 16.19 23.75
N GLN A 345 8.12 15.62 23.73
CA GLN A 345 7.85 14.36 23.01
C GLN A 345 7.99 14.50 21.49
N SER A 346 7.61 15.66 20.94
CA SER A 346 7.74 15.93 19.51
C SER A 346 9.22 16.02 19.09
N GLN A 347 10.05 16.68 19.89
CA GLN A 347 11.49 16.78 19.64
C GLN A 347 12.19 15.42 19.74
N GLU A 348 11.81 14.59 20.73
CA GLU A 348 12.36 13.24 20.87
C GLU A 348 12.02 12.36 19.65
N LEU A 349 10.78 12.46 19.15
CA LEU A 349 10.33 11.71 17.98
C LEU A 349 11.06 12.15 16.70
N VAL A 350 11.26 13.45 16.50
CA VAL A 350 12.06 13.99 15.38
C VAL A 350 13.51 13.49 15.46
N ARG A 351 14.13 13.54 16.64
CA ARG A 351 15.52 13.07 16.84
C ARG A 351 15.66 11.56 16.59
N GLY A 352 14.66 10.77 16.98
CA GLY A 352 14.62 9.33 16.68
C GLY A 352 14.42 9.04 15.19
N LEU A 353 13.60 9.84 14.49
CA LEU A 353 13.42 9.71 13.04
C LEU A 353 14.67 10.12 12.27
N GLU A 354 15.46 11.08 12.75
CA GLU A 354 16.74 11.47 12.14
C GLU A 354 17.76 10.32 12.09
N THR A 355 17.71 9.36 13.02
CA THR A 355 18.61 8.18 13.01
C THR A 355 17.98 6.93 12.39
N ALA A 356 16.67 6.94 12.13
CA ALA A 356 15.95 5.80 11.56
C ALA A 356 16.35 5.50 10.11
N THR A 357 17.07 4.40 9.90
CA THR A 357 17.42 3.84 8.58
C THR A 357 16.72 2.51 8.29
N THR A 358 16.07 1.92 9.29
CA THR A 358 15.38 0.62 9.16
C THR A 358 13.85 0.78 9.21
N PRO A 359 13.10 -0.09 8.52
CA PRO A 359 11.64 -0.14 8.60
C PRO A 359 11.11 -0.28 10.03
N ALA A 360 11.78 -1.08 10.86
CA ALA A 360 11.44 -1.26 12.27
C ALA A 360 11.59 0.02 13.11
N ALA A 361 12.58 0.87 12.80
CA ALA A 361 12.73 2.16 13.46
C ALA A 361 11.58 3.12 13.09
N LEU A 362 11.15 3.10 11.83
CA LEU A 362 9.97 3.85 11.35
C LEU A 362 8.68 3.40 12.04
N SER A 363 8.45 2.09 12.18
CA SER A 363 7.27 1.57 12.87
C SER A 363 7.27 1.89 14.36
N THR A 364 8.42 1.82 15.01
CA THR A 364 8.57 2.24 16.41
C THR A 364 8.18 3.72 16.58
N ALA A 365 8.55 4.59 15.63
CA ALA A 365 8.14 5.98 15.64
C ALA A 365 6.63 6.16 15.39
N LEU A 366 6.02 5.39 14.48
CA LEU A 366 4.56 5.39 14.26
C LEU A 366 3.79 4.93 15.52
N ALA A 367 4.29 3.90 16.20
CA ALA A 367 3.70 3.40 17.44
C ALA A 367 3.77 4.43 18.58
N ARG A 368 4.90 5.15 18.72
CA ARG A 368 5.03 6.27 19.66
C ARG A 368 4.05 7.41 19.34
N LEU A 369 3.95 7.77 18.06
CA LEU A 369 3.02 8.81 17.60
C LEU A 369 1.56 8.43 17.92
N ARG A 370 1.18 7.17 17.66
CA ARG A 370 -0.16 6.64 17.95
C ARG A 370 -0.47 6.65 19.45
N ARG A 371 0.50 6.29 20.31
CA ARG A 371 0.33 6.36 21.77
C ARG A 371 0.08 7.78 22.26
N ARG A 372 0.72 8.78 21.63
CA ARG A 372 0.58 10.20 22.00
C ARG A 372 -0.82 10.74 21.71
N THR A 373 -1.39 10.45 20.54
CA THR A 373 -2.68 11.02 20.13
C THR A 373 -3.90 10.29 20.66
N GLY A 374 -3.72 9.09 21.21
CA GLY A 374 -4.81 8.30 21.78
C GLY A 374 -5.61 7.53 20.73
N GLN A 375 -6.64 6.82 21.18
CA GLN A 375 -7.37 5.78 20.44
C GLN A 375 -8.17 6.31 19.22
N ASN A 376 -7.47 6.72 18.16
CA ASN A 376 -8.07 6.65 16.84
C ASN A 376 -8.25 5.17 16.51
N THR A 377 -9.47 4.76 16.18
CA THR A 377 -9.70 3.37 15.78
C THR A 377 -8.89 3.08 14.53
N ILE A 378 -8.38 1.86 14.38
CA ILE A 378 -7.57 1.48 13.20
C ILE A 378 -8.37 1.74 11.91
N ARG A 379 -9.71 1.62 12.00
CA ARG A 379 -10.65 1.94 10.93
C ARG A 379 -10.59 3.41 10.50
N ASP A 380 -10.53 4.35 11.45
CA ASP A 380 -10.43 5.79 11.15
C ASP A 380 -9.09 6.13 10.50
N LEU A 381 -8.00 5.53 11.01
CA LEU A 381 -6.67 5.68 10.43
C LEU A 381 -6.62 5.14 8.99
N THR A 382 -7.28 4.00 8.75
CA THR A 382 -7.37 3.39 7.41
C THR A 382 -8.13 4.29 6.44
N GLN A 383 -9.27 4.84 6.87
CA GLN A 383 -10.08 5.75 6.06
C GLN A 383 -9.32 7.05 5.74
N ALA A 384 -8.49 7.54 6.66
CA ALA A 384 -7.68 8.72 6.43
C ALA A 384 -6.49 8.44 5.49
N ALA A 385 -5.83 7.28 5.64
CA ALA A 385 -4.71 6.88 4.79
C ALA A 385 -5.15 6.66 3.33
N PHE A 386 -6.35 6.10 3.14
CA PHE A 386 -6.94 5.80 1.83
C PHE A 386 -8.25 6.58 1.64
N PRO A 387 -8.20 7.86 1.21
CA PRO A 387 -9.39 8.63 0.92
C PRO A 387 -10.10 8.09 -0.34
N GLY A 388 -10.90 7.05 -0.15
CA GLY A 388 -11.68 6.34 -1.17
C GLY A 388 -12.51 5.23 -0.51
N ARG A 389 -13.71 4.92 -1.04
CA ARG A 389 -14.60 3.87 -0.48
C ARG A 389 -14.03 2.46 -0.71
N LEU A 390 -12.95 2.12 -0.02
CA LEU A 390 -12.47 0.74 0.10
C LEU A 390 -12.99 0.20 1.43
N LYS A 391 -13.99 -0.68 1.35
CA LYS A 391 -14.53 -1.45 2.50
C LYS A 391 -13.76 -2.76 2.70
N ASP A 392 -12.56 -2.85 2.14
CA ASP A 392 -11.85 -4.12 2.06
C ASP A 392 -11.04 -4.34 3.33
N ASP A 393 -11.31 -5.45 4.03
CA ASP A 393 -10.56 -5.91 5.21
C ASP A 393 -9.06 -6.06 4.91
N LEU A 394 -8.69 -6.25 3.64
CA LEU A 394 -7.31 -6.27 3.16
C LEU A 394 -6.58 -4.94 3.40
N VAL A 395 -7.25 -3.80 3.21
CA VAL A 395 -6.66 -2.47 3.40
C VAL A 395 -6.47 -2.21 4.89
N LEU A 396 -7.44 -2.63 5.71
CA LEU A 396 -7.31 -2.58 7.18
C LEU A 396 -6.11 -3.39 7.64
N MET A 397 -5.95 -4.62 7.14
CA MET A 397 -4.81 -5.47 7.49
C MET A 397 -3.49 -4.89 7.01
N THR A 398 -3.47 -4.24 5.85
CA THR A 398 -2.28 -3.54 5.33
C THR A 398 -1.85 -2.40 6.26
N VAL A 399 -2.80 -1.60 6.76
CA VAL A 399 -2.50 -0.52 7.71
C VAL A 399 -2.02 -1.06 9.06
N ILE A 400 -2.55 -2.20 9.51
CA ILE A 400 -2.05 -2.89 10.72
C ILE A 400 -0.58 -3.27 10.52
N ARG A 401 -0.25 -3.94 9.41
CA ARG A 401 1.13 -4.32 9.07
C ARG A 401 2.08 -3.12 8.94
N TRP A 402 1.58 -1.96 8.52
CA TRP A 402 2.36 -0.72 8.49
C TRP A 402 2.66 -0.17 9.88
N ILE A 403 1.68 -0.23 10.77
CA ILE A 403 1.84 0.21 12.16
C ILE A 403 2.79 -0.74 12.91
N ASP A 404 2.71 -2.04 12.64
CA ASP A 404 3.55 -3.06 13.26
C ASP A 404 4.97 -3.09 12.67
N GLY A 405 5.15 -2.54 11.46
CA GLY A 405 6.46 -2.38 10.82
C GLY A 405 6.93 -3.53 9.95
N GLU A 406 6.04 -4.50 9.69
CA GLU A 406 6.33 -5.59 8.76
C GLU A 406 6.52 -5.06 7.33
N VAL A 407 5.69 -4.11 6.92
CA VAL A 407 5.64 -3.58 5.55
C VAL A 407 5.56 -2.06 5.59
N LEU A 408 6.31 -1.39 4.72
CA LEU A 408 6.17 0.06 4.51
C LEU A 408 5.22 0.32 3.34
N PRO A 409 4.47 1.44 3.34
CA PRO A 409 3.64 1.82 2.19
C PRO A 409 4.49 1.99 0.93
N ASP A 410 3.99 1.56 -0.22
CA ASP A 410 4.69 1.76 -1.50
C ASP A 410 4.77 3.24 -1.93
N THR A 411 3.89 4.09 -1.37
CA THR A 411 3.86 5.51 -1.68
C THR A 411 3.86 6.37 -0.42
N TRP A 412 4.70 7.41 -0.45
CA TRP A 412 4.77 8.43 0.60
C TRP A 412 3.41 9.08 0.90
N LEU A 413 2.52 9.18 -0.09
CA LEU A 413 1.21 9.81 0.08
C LEU A 413 0.36 9.09 1.15
N HIS A 414 0.36 7.75 1.16
CA HIS A 414 -0.39 6.97 2.15
C HIS A 414 0.22 7.12 3.54
N LEU A 415 1.56 7.09 3.65
CA LEU A 415 2.25 7.29 4.93
C LEU A 415 1.98 8.69 5.50
N LYS A 416 2.07 9.72 4.65
CA LYS A 416 1.80 11.11 5.02
C LYS A 416 0.38 11.29 5.57
N ASN A 417 -0.61 10.71 4.89
CA ASN A 417 -2.00 10.78 5.32
C ASN A 417 -2.22 10.06 6.65
N LEU A 418 -1.61 8.88 6.82
CA LEU A 418 -1.65 8.12 8.07
C LEU A 418 -1.02 8.90 9.24
N VAL A 419 0.18 9.43 9.05
CA VAL A 419 0.94 10.19 10.05
C VAL A 419 0.21 11.48 10.43
N ARG A 420 -0.41 12.17 9.47
CA ARG A 420 -1.28 13.33 9.75
C ARG A 420 -2.57 12.94 10.48
N ALA A 421 -3.17 11.80 10.16
CA ALA A 421 -4.34 11.28 10.86
C ALA A 421 -4.01 10.90 12.31
N MET A 422 -2.77 10.48 12.58
CA MET A 422 -2.22 10.28 13.92
C MET A 422 -1.79 11.58 14.61
N GLY A 423 -2.10 12.75 14.06
CA GLY A 423 -1.85 14.06 14.66
C GLY A 423 -0.36 14.43 14.73
N ALA A 424 0.43 14.02 13.75
CA ALA A 424 1.79 14.54 13.60
C ALA A 424 1.78 16.04 13.24
N THR A 425 2.74 16.76 13.79
CA THR A 425 3.05 18.14 13.40
C THR A 425 3.72 18.18 12.02
N ASP A 426 3.76 19.35 11.38
CA ASP A 426 4.43 19.49 10.07
C ASP A 426 5.93 19.17 10.14
N GLN A 427 6.58 19.42 11.28
CA GLN A 427 8.00 19.06 11.51
C GLN A 427 8.18 17.53 11.55
N GLU A 428 7.31 16.83 12.28
CA GLU A 428 7.34 15.37 12.35
C GLU A 428 7.04 14.74 10.99
N VAL A 429 6.07 15.27 10.24
CA VAL A 429 5.77 14.80 8.88
C VAL A 429 7.01 14.91 7.98
N GLU A 430 7.78 15.99 8.09
CA GLU A 430 9.01 16.14 7.32
C GLU A 430 10.11 15.18 7.79
N ALA A 431 10.23 14.95 9.10
CA ALA A 431 11.16 13.95 9.66
C ALA A 431 10.81 12.53 9.18
N PHE A 432 9.53 12.18 9.16
CA PHE A 432 9.02 10.92 8.61
C PHE A 432 9.32 10.79 7.11
N HIS A 433 9.22 11.88 6.34
CA HIS A 433 9.54 11.89 4.92
C HIS A 433 11.01 11.52 4.68
N ARG A 434 11.92 12.19 5.41
CA ARG A 434 13.37 11.95 5.31
C ARG A 434 13.77 10.55 5.80
N ALA A 435 13.11 10.03 6.83
CA ALA A 435 13.32 8.65 7.27
C ALA A 435 12.82 7.65 6.22
N TYR A 436 11.61 7.86 5.69
CA TYR A 436 11.03 7.02 4.65
C TYR A 436 11.92 6.95 3.39
N THR A 437 12.38 8.10 2.86
CA THR A 437 13.26 8.10 1.68
C THR A 437 14.55 7.34 1.94
N ARG A 438 15.19 7.53 3.10
CA ARG A 438 16.40 6.78 3.47
C ARG A 438 16.15 5.27 3.55
N THR A 439 15.03 4.85 4.13
CA THR A 439 14.71 3.41 4.26
C THR A 439 14.36 2.75 2.93
N VAL A 440 13.69 3.46 2.02
CA VAL A 440 13.36 2.95 0.68
C VAL A 440 14.60 2.92 -0.21
N ASP A 441 15.43 3.96 -0.16
CA ASP A 441 16.69 4.02 -0.89
C ASP A 441 17.68 2.94 -0.40
N ALA A 442 17.68 2.61 0.90
CA ALA A 442 18.49 1.52 1.46
C ALA A 442 17.97 0.12 1.10
N ARG A 443 16.66 -0.05 0.85
CA ARG A 443 16.04 -1.31 0.42
C ARG A 443 16.23 -1.59 -1.07
N LEU A 444 16.53 -0.58 -1.88
CA LEU A 444 17.08 -0.81 -3.21
C LEU A 444 18.51 -1.29 -2.98
N PRO A 445 18.81 -2.59 -3.17
CA PRO A 445 20.14 -3.08 -2.88
C PRO A 445 21.12 -2.24 -3.70
N THR A 446 22.04 -1.59 -3.00
CA THR A 446 23.30 -1.16 -3.58
C THR A 446 23.95 -2.42 -4.12
N LEU A 447 23.65 -2.74 -5.38
CA LEU A 447 24.56 -3.48 -6.26
C LEU A 447 25.87 -2.67 -6.24
N SER A 448 26.68 -2.92 -5.21
CA SER A 448 28.12 -2.66 -5.16
C SER A 448 28.67 -3.21 -6.48
N SER A 449 28.97 -2.39 -7.49
CA SER A 449 30.09 -1.45 -7.58
C SER A 449 31.48 -2.07 -7.44
N GLN A 450 31.58 -3.40 -7.58
CA GLN A 450 32.81 -4.10 -7.91
C GLN A 450 32.50 -4.99 -9.13
N ASP A 451 33.29 -4.86 -10.20
CA ASP A 451 33.24 -5.65 -11.46
C ASP A 451 32.30 -5.25 -12.61
N LEU A 452 32.01 -3.95 -12.79
CA LEU A 452 31.42 -3.43 -14.05
C LEU A 452 32.23 -2.32 -14.72
N SER A 453 33.52 -2.19 -14.37
CA SER A 453 34.43 -1.17 -14.94
C SER A 453 34.79 -1.40 -16.41
N ASP A 454 34.54 -2.60 -16.95
CA ASP A 454 34.91 -2.97 -18.33
C ASP A 454 33.73 -3.00 -19.31
N LEU A 455 32.54 -2.58 -18.88
CA LEU A 455 31.41 -2.33 -19.78
C LEU A 455 31.17 -0.83 -19.90
N GLU A 456 31.89 -0.22 -20.86
CA GLU A 456 31.53 1.08 -21.41
C GLU A 456 30.04 1.09 -21.78
N THR A 457 29.24 1.68 -20.89
CA THR A 457 27.82 1.97 -21.15
C THR A 457 27.63 3.46 -21.04
N GLU A 458 27.30 4.06 -22.19
CA GLU A 458 26.91 5.46 -22.30
C GLU A 458 25.80 5.86 -21.31
N PRO A 459 25.85 7.08 -20.75
CA PRO A 459 24.89 7.54 -19.77
C PRO A 459 23.53 7.81 -20.43
N ARG A 460 22.47 7.12 -19.98
CA ARG A 460 21.08 7.37 -20.42
C ARG A 460 20.47 8.58 -19.70
N PRO A 461 20.10 9.67 -20.42
CA PRO A 461 19.41 10.84 -19.87
C PRO A 461 17.92 10.74 -20.23
N GLY A 462 16.99 10.63 -19.26
CA GLY A 462 15.58 10.42 -19.62
C GLY A 462 14.53 11.09 -18.75
N THR A 463 14.61 10.94 -17.42
CA THR A 463 13.44 11.27 -16.59
C THR A 463 13.55 12.61 -15.88
N ARG A 464 14.76 13.06 -15.49
CA ARG A 464 14.96 14.40 -14.89
C ARG A 464 14.91 15.54 -15.92
N LEU A 465 15.19 15.25 -17.19
CA LEU A 465 15.15 16.24 -18.26
C LEU A 465 13.72 16.63 -18.65
N LEU A 466 12.74 15.72 -18.62
CA LEU A 466 11.37 16.03 -19.05
C LEU A 466 10.61 16.92 -18.06
N ALA A 467 10.83 16.75 -16.76
CA ALA A 467 10.26 17.65 -15.74
C ALA A 467 10.88 19.05 -15.87
N ARG A 468 12.22 19.12 -15.93
CA ARG A 468 12.94 20.38 -16.11
C ARG A 468 12.63 21.07 -17.44
N GLN A 469 12.43 20.31 -18.52
CA GLN A 469 12.07 20.81 -19.84
C GLN A 469 10.64 21.33 -19.86
N ARG A 470 9.68 20.68 -19.19
CA ARG A 470 8.31 21.21 -19.05
C ARG A 470 8.28 22.52 -18.27
N ASP A 471 9.12 22.66 -17.24
CA ASP A 471 9.18 23.90 -16.47
C ASP A 471 9.90 25.02 -17.21
N LEU A 472 10.92 24.70 -18.01
CA LEU A 472 11.60 25.66 -18.88
C LEU A 472 10.68 26.10 -20.03
N ILE A 473 9.93 25.16 -20.63
CA ILE A 473 8.92 25.45 -21.64
C ILE A 473 7.85 26.37 -21.06
N MET A 474 7.29 26.07 -19.88
CA MET A 474 6.24 26.91 -19.30
C MET A 474 6.75 28.29 -18.86
N ALA A 475 7.99 28.37 -18.36
CA ALA A 475 8.60 29.64 -17.94
C ALA A 475 8.90 30.57 -19.12
N VAL A 476 9.18 30.02 -20.31
CA VAL A 476 9.50 30.82 -21.51
C VAL A 476 8.28 31.03 -22.41
N LEU A 477 7.48 29.99 -22.68
CA LEU A 477 6.32 30.11 -23.58
C LEU A 477 5.19 30.93 -22.98
N GLY A 478 4.99 30.89 -21.66
CA GLY A 478 3.92 31.64 -21.00
C GLY A 478 3.99 33.15 -21.29
N PRO A 479 5.09 33.83 -20.96
CA PRO A 479 5.30 35.25 -21.27
C PRO A 479 5.22 35.56 -22.78
N CYS A 480 5.83 34.73 -23.63
CA CYS A 480 5.80 34.94 -25.08
C CYS A 480 4.38 34.88 -25.66
N LEU A 481 3.55 33.95 -25.18
CA LEU A 481 2.17 33.81 -25.64
C LEU A 481 1.30 35.00 -25.21
N VAL A 482 1.52 35.54 -24.01
CA VAL A 482 0.85 36.77 -23.55
C VAL A 482 1.24 37.97 -24.42
N ILE A 483 2.53 38.14 -24.72
CA ILE A 483 3.02 39.23 -25.60
C ILE A 483 2.42 39.11 -27.00
N LEU A 484 2.37 37.90 -27.57
CA LEU A 484 1.81 37.66 -28.89
C LEU A 484 0.31 37.97 -28.94
N LEU A 485 -0.47 37.52 -27.96
CA LEU A 485 -1.92 37.76 -27.93
C LEU A 485 -2.25 39.25 -27.73
N VAL A 486 -1.51 39.96 -26.87
CA VAL A 486 -1.72 41.39 -26.63
C VAL A 486 -1.28 42.24 -27.84
N SER A 487 -0.18 41.86 -28.50
CA SER A 487 0.25 42.54 -29.74
C SER A 487 -0.70 42.28 -30.92
N ALA A 488 -1.23 41.06 -31.06
CA ALA A 488 -2.25 40.75 -32.06
C ALA A 488 -3.56 41.54 -31.80
N TYR A 489 -3.98 41.66 -30.53
CA TYR A 489 -5.16 42.43 -30.14
C TYR A 489 -5.02 43.92 -30.50
N THR A 490 -3.89 44.52 -30.15
CA THR A 490 -3.62 45.95 -30.39
C THR A 490 -3.41 46.26 -31.88
N ALA A 491 -2.80 45.36 -32.65
CA ALA A 491 -2.70 45.49 -34.10
C ALA A 491 -4.07 45.36 -34.78
N GLY A 492 -4.92 44.43 -34.32
CA GLY A 492 -6.29 44.30 -34.81
C GLY A 492 -7.16 45.55 -34.57
N LEU A 493 -6.93 46.28 -33.47
CA LEU A 493 -7.59 47.56 -33.21
C LEU A 493 -7.18 48.69 -34.18
N ARG A 494 -6.04 48.53 -34.88
CA ARG A 494 -5.50 49.51 -35.84
C ARG A 494 -5.70 49.13 -37.30
N ALA A 495 -6.19 47.92 -37.56
CA ALA A 495 -6.43 47.44 -38.90
C ALA A 495 -7.51 48.28 -39.59
N ASP A 496 -7.28 48.61 -40.87
CA ASP A 496 -8.24 49.28 -41.72
C ASP A 496 -8.61 48.34 -42.89
N PRO A 497 -9.89 47.95 -43.05
CA PRO A 497 -11.08 48.47 -42.36
C PRO A 497 -11.23 47.98 -40.91
N LEU A 498 -11.77 48.84 -40.04
CA LEU A 498 -11.99 48.51 -38.63
C LEU A 498 -12.84 47.23 -38.48
N PRO A 499 -12.39 46.24 -37.68
CA PRO A 499 -13.18 45.05 -37.40
C PRO A 499 -14.47 45.41 -36.65
N SER A 500 -15.56 44.70 -36.95
CA SER A 500 -16.87 44.91 -36.31
C SER A 500 -16.74 44.86 -34.78
N ALA A 501 -17.38 45.79 -34.07
CA ALA A 501 -17.27 45.92 -32.61
C ALA A 501 -17.51 44.59 -31.85
N ALA A 502 -18.40 43.74 -32.33
CA ALA A 502 -18.67 42.42 -31.75
C ALA A 502 -17.45 41.47 -31.79
N LYS A 503 -16.67 41.49 -32.88
CA LYS A 503 -15.43 40.69 -33.01
C LYS A 503 -14.35 41.19 -32.06
N VAL A 504 -14.20 42.51 -31.93
CA VAL A 504 -13.24 43.12 -31.01
C VAL A 504 -13.56 42.76 -29.56
N VAL A 505 -14.83 42.87 -29.15
CA VAL A 505 -15.26 42.50 -27.80
C VAL A 505 -15.08 41.00 -27.52
N GLY A 506 -15.48 40.15 -28.48
CA GLY A 506 -15.31 38.69 -28.34
C GLY A 506 -13.84 38.27 -28.23
N TYR A 507 -12.99 38.86 -29.07
CA TYR A 507 -11.57 38.55 -29.06
C TYR A 507 -10.89 39.09 -27.79
N GLY A 508 -11.21 40.31 -27.37
CA GLY A 508 -10.72 40.89 -26.11
C GLY A 508 -11.09 40.03 -24.89
N ALA A 509 -12.33 39.52 -24.84
CA ALA A 509 -12.76 38.60 -23.78
C ALA A 509 -11.97 37.27 -23.81
N SER A 510 -11.71 36.70 -24.99
CA SER A 510 -10.91 35.47 -25.12
C SER A 510 -9.44 35.66 -24.70
N VAL A 511 -8.81 36.77 -25.09
CA VAL A 511 -7.42 37.09 -24.71
C VAL A 511 -7.33 37.29 -23.20
N LEU A 512 -8.30 38.00 -22.61
CA LEU A 512 -8.36 38.22 -21.16
C LEU A 512 -8.56 36.91 -20.39
N LEU A 513 -9.42 36.00 -20.88
CA LEU A 513 -9.57 34.66 -20.30
C LEU A 513 -8.29 33.83 -20.36
N VAL A 514 -7.57 33.83 -21.49
CA VAL A 514 -6.29 33.13 -21.63
C VAL A 514 -5.25 33.71 -20.68
N CYS A 515 -5.14 35.04 -20.58
CA CYS A 515 -4.25 35.70 -19.63
C CYS A 515 -4.56 35.31 -18.18
N ILE A 516 -5.85 35.30 -17.79
CA ILE A 516 -6.26 34.85 -16.45
C ILE A 516 -5.91 33.38 -16.22
N ALA A 517 -6.11 32.51 -17.21
CA ALA A 517 -5.79 31.08 -17.11
C ALA A 517 -4.27 30.86 -16.91
N VAL A 518 -3.43 31.58 -17.67
CA VAL A 518 -1.97 31.54 -17.54
C VAL A 518 -1.54 32.05 -16.16
N LEU A 519 -2.05 33.21 -15.71
CA LEU A 519 -1.77 33.76 -14.38
C LEU A 519 -2.21 32.80 -13.27
N ARG A 520 -3.41 32.22 -13.36
CA ARG A 520 -3.91 31.26 -12.38
C ARG A 520 -3.09 29.97 -12.34
N SER A 521 -2.58 29.53 -13.49
CA SER A 521 -1.68 28.38 -13.57
C SER A 521 -0.33 28.66 -12.91
N ALA A 522 0.22 29.86 -13.11
CA ALA A 522 1.45 30.32 -12.47
C ALA A 522 1.28 30.43 -10.94
N VAL A 523 0.18 31.02 -10.46
CA VAL A 523 -0.12 31.15 -9.02
C VAL A 523 -0.37 29.80 -8.36
N ARG A 524 -1.07 28.87 -9.04
CA ARG A 524 -1.29 27.52 -8.50
C ARG A 524 0.02 26.75 -8.37
N ARG A 525 0.93 26.88 -9.34
CA ARG A 525 2.26 26.27 -9.28
C ARG A 525 3.12 26.88 -8.18
N ALA A 526 3.11 28.20 -8.04
CA ALA A 526 3.77 28.90 -6.95
C ALA A 526 3.35 28.36 -5.58
N LYS A 527 2.04 28.13 -5.38
CA LYS A 527 1.49 27.59 -4.13
C LYS A 527 1.86 26.12 -3.87
N THR A 528 2.17 25.35 -4.91
CA THR A 528 2.63 23.95 -4.76
C THR A 528 4.14 23.85 -4.55
N GLU A 529 4.92 24.80 -5.04
CA GLU A 529 6.40 24.83 -4.93
C GLU A 529 6.92 25.60 -3.72
N GLU A 530 6.04 26.30 -2.99
CA GLU A 530 6.35 27.09 -1.78
C GLU A 530 7.01 26.31 -0.62
N ARG A 531 7.26 24.99 -0.79
CA ARG A 531 7.95 24.15 0.20
C ARG A 531 9.39 23.79 -0.16
N TYR A 532 9.94 24.10 -1.35
CA TYR A 532 11.28 23.61 -1.72
C TYR A 532 12.20 24.52 -2.54
N GLU A 533 11.74 25.66 -3.09
CA GLU A 533 12.62 26.60 -3.80
C GLU A 533 12.71 27.96 -3.11
N SER A 534 13.90 28.58 -3.16
CA SER A 534 14.18 29.89 -2.59
C SER A 534 13.24 30.96 -3.14
N ASP A 535 12.63 31.74 -2.24
CA ASP A 535 11.69 32.86 -2.46
C ASP A 535 12.12 33.82 -3.60
N SER A 536 13.42 33.92 -3.91
CA SER A 536 13.97 34.73 -5.01
C SER A 536 13.57 34.26 -6.43
N ALA A 537 13.55 32.96 -6.72
CA ALA A 537 13.28 32.45 -8.08
C ALA A 537 11.80 32.63 -8.46
N LEU A 538 10.92 32.46 -7.48
CA LEU A 538 9.47 32.64 -7.62
C LEU A 538 9.12 34.11 -7.84
N ARG A 539 9.75 35.03 -7.09
CA ARG A 539 9.63 36.47 -7.30
C ARG A 539 10.08 36.90 -8.69
N ILE A 540 11.20 36.38 -9.18
CA ILE A 540 11.70 36.70 -10.53
C ILE A 540 10.70 36.24 -11.61
N ARG A 541 10.12 35.03 -11.49
CA ARG A 541 9.11 34.54 -12.46
C ARG A 541 7.80 35.35 -12.45
N LEU A 542 7.35 35.79 -11.28
CA LEU A 542 6.17 36.65 -11.18
C LEU A 542 6.46 38.05 -11.74
N ILE A 543 7.63 38.61 -11.46
CA ILE A 543 8.04 39.91 -12.00
C ILE A 543 8.17 39.86 -13.53
N THR A 544 8.77 38.81 -14.10
CA THR A 544 8.92 38.69 -15.56
C THR A 544 7.59 38.49 -16.27
N THR A 545 6.66 37.71 -15.70
CA THR A 545 5.31 37.54 -16.27
C THR A 545 4.47 38.82 -16.17
N LEU A 546 4.57 39.59 -15.07
CA LEU A 546 3.92 40.90 -14.95
C LEU A 546 4.53 41.95 -15.88
N ALA A 547 5.85 41.95 -16.06
CA ALA A 547 6.56 42.87 -16.96
C ALA A 547 6.28 42.60 -18.45
N ALA A 548 5.81 41.39 -18.81
CA ALA A 548 5.46 41.04 -20.18
C ALA A 548 4.20 41.77 -20.70
N LEU A 549 3.28 42.17 -19.81
CA LEU A 549 2.06 42.91 -20.18
C LEU A 549 2.34 44.31 -20.77
N PRO A 550 3.13 45.19 -20.12
CA PRO A 550 3.47 46.49 -20.71
C PRO A 550 4.34 46.35 -21.97
N ALA A 551 5.23 45.36 -22.03
CA ALA A 551 6.03 45.08 -23.23
C ALA A 551 5.15 44.71 -24.44
N GLY A 552 4.09 43.91 -24.22
CA GLY A 552 3.10 43.56 -25.25
C GLY A 552 2.26 44.74 -25.75
N LEU A 553 2.09 45.79 -24.94
CA LEU A 553 1.36 47.00 -25.33
C LEU A 553 2.21 47.98 -26.17
N VAL A 554 3.52 48.00 -25.95
CA VAL A 554 4.45 48.93 -26.64
C VAL A 554 5.02 48.33 -27.93
N THR A 555 5.18 47.01 -27.99
CA THR A 555 5.73 46.29 -29.18
C THR A 555 5.05 46.61 -30.52
N PRO A 556 3.72 46.81 -30.64
CA PRO A 556 3.10 47.13 -31.91
C PRO A 556 3.49 48.51 -32.43
N TRP A 557 3.87 49.45 -31.56
CA TRP A 557 4.36 50.77 -31.99
C TRP A 557 5.75 50.73 -32.64
N ILE A 558 6.48 49.64 -32.44
CA ILE A 558 7.86 49.49 -32.93
C ILE A 558 7.89 48.51 -34.11
N PHE A 559 6.99 47.52 -34.17
CA PHE A 559 7.00 46.45 -35.18
C PHE A 559 5.60 46.18 -35.76
N ASP A 560 5.09 47.09 -36.61
CA ASP A 560 3.75 46.99 -37.22
C ASP A 560 3.54 45.68 -38.03
N ALA A 561 4.56 45.20 -38.75
CA ALA A 561 4.46 44.03 -39.62
C ALA A 561 4.19 42.72 -38.86
N VAL A 562 4.77 42.57 -37.67
CA VAL A 562 4.60 41.35 -36.85
C VAL A 562 3.22 41.33 -36.21
N GLY A 563 2.71 42.50 -35.79
CA GLY A 563 1.38 42.64 -35.24
C GLY A 563 0.28 42.32 -36.26
N GLN A 564 0.42 42.79 -37.50
CA GLN A 564 -0.54 42.51 -38.58
C GLN A 564 -0.58 41.02 -38.95
N TRP A 565 0.57 40.36 -39.03
CA TRP A 565 0.62 38.91 -39.25
C TRP A 565 -0.06 38.12 -38.14
N ALA A 566 0.18 38.50 -36.88
CA ALA A 566 -0.46 37.85 -35.74
C ALA A 566 -1.98 38.11 -35.72
N ALA A 567 -2.42 39.32 -36.05
CA ALA A 567 -3.84 39.65 -36.16
C ALA A 567 -4.54 38.84 -37.27
N ALA A 568 -3.89 38.64 -38.41
CA ALA A 568 -4.41 37.81 -39.50
C ALA A 568 -4.49 36.33 -39.11
N LEU A 569 -3.46 35.81 -38.43
CA LEU A 569 -3.39 34.41 -38.01
C LEU A 569 -4.50 34.06 -37.00
N VAL A 570 -4.92 35.03 -36.18
CA VAL A 570 -5.99 34.84 -35.21
C VAL A 570 -7.38 35.27 -35.76
N GLY A 571 -7.45 35.65 -37.04
CA GLY A 571 -8.72 35.94 -37.74
C GLY A 571 -9.37 37.27 -37.35
N LEU A 572 -8.55 38.25 -36.97
CA LEU A 572 -8.97 39.60 -36.57
C LEU A 572 -8.99 40.59 -37.74
N LEU A 573 -8.12 40.36 -38.73
CA LEU A 573 -8.17 40.94 -40.09
C LEU A 573 -9.10 40.08 -40.96
#